data_AF-A0A7C5ZZS6-F1
#
_entry.id   AF-A0A7C5ZZS6-F1
#
_cell.length_a   1.000
_cell.length_b   1.000
_cell.length_c   1.000
_cell.angle_alpha   90.00
_cell.angle_beta   90.00
_cell.angle_gamma   90.00
#
_symmetry.space_group_name_H-M   'P 1'
#
loop_
_entity.id
_entity.type
_entity.pdbx_description
1 polymer ?
#
loop_
_entity_poly.entity_id
_entity_poly.type
_entity_poly.pdbx_seq_one_letter_code
_entity_poly.pdbx_strand_id
1 'polypeptide(L)'
;MKRTLALLALLLGFSLAQAPAYPENTLGIGYAPDKGIYLQGSALLPFSPLGIDTGLDMQALLSQNPEVFALFKANLFPGLVLMDLYTSVGLGLDLRYPFGVHLGPVVSLEVPGGALSAYGGGGYQSGFHLAWGAGFRLYLEPLALEVSASDRYPFLLSLLYLW
;
A
#
# COMPACT_ATOMS: atom_id res chain seq x y z
N MET A 1 34.17 -13.98 -7.30
CA MET A 1 33.90 -12.92 -8.30
C MET A 1 32.43 -12.86 -8.69
N LYS A 2 31.91 -13.58 -9.71
CA LYS A 2 30.52 -13.41 -10.19
C LYS A 2 29.44 -13.51 -9.08
N ARG A 3 29.53 -14.52 -8.20
CA ARG A 3 28.60 -14.68 -7.07
C ARG A 3 28.69 -13.55 -6.05
N THR A 4 29.90 -13.05 -5.77
CA THR A 4 30.14 -11.93 -4.85
C THR A 4 29.56 -10.62 -5.38
N LEU A 5 29.69 -10.36 -6.69
CA LEU A 5 29.07 -9.21 -7.34
C LEU A 5 27.54 -9.31 -7.34
N ALA A 6 26.97 -10.48 -7.58
CA ALA A 6 25.52 -10.69 -7.46
C ALA A 6 25.04 -10.48 -6.02
N LEU A 7 25.79 -10.92 -5.01
CA LEU A 7 25.44 -10.75 -3.60
C LEU A 7 25.60 -9.29 -3.14
N LEU A 8 26.61 -8.57 -3.64
CA LEU A 8 26.76 -7.13 -3.41
C LEU A 8 25.69 -6.31 -4.14
N ALA A 9 25.29 -6.70 -5.36
CA ALA A 9 24.17 -6.08 -6.07
C ALA A 9 22.82 -6.37 -5.38
N LEU A 10 22.66 -7.56 -4.79
CA LEU A 10 21.49 -7.91 -3.97
C LEU A 10 21.46 -7.08 -2.68
N LEU A 11 22.60 -6.94 -1.99
CA LEU A 11 22.72 -6.13 -0.77
C LEU A 11 22.56 -4.62 -1.06
N LEU A 12 23.06 -4.12 -2.19
CA LEU A 12 22.81 -2.75 -2.66
C LEU A 12 21.34 -2.56 -3.07
N GLY A 13 20.71 -3.57 -3.67
CA GLY A 13 19.27 -3.59 -3.95
C GLY A 13 18.42 -3.58 -2.68
N PHE A 14 18.90 -4.18 -1.59
CA PHE A 14 18.28 -4.09 -0.27
C PHE A 14 18.55 -2.77 0.47
N SER A 15 19.46 -1.90 -0.02
CA SER A 15 19.84 -0.64 0.64
C SER A 15 19.50 0.64 -0.15
N LEU A 16 18.73 0.54 -1.25
CA LEU A 16 18.46 1.65 -2.19
C LEU A 16 17.00 1.67 -2.71
N ALA A 17 16.08 1.04 -2.00
CA ALA A 17 14.74 0.69 -2.52
C ALA A 17 13.64 1.80 -2.44
N GLN A 18 14.05 3.07 -2.60
CA GLN A 18 13.53 4.44 -2.21
C GLN A 18 12.03 4.87 -2.19
N ALA A 19 11.13 4.45 -1.29
CA ALA A 19 9.71 4.90 -1.21
C ALA A 19 9.19 5.44 0.16
N PRO A 20 8.07 6.22 0.21
CA PRO A 20 7.52 6.83 1.45
C PRO A 20 6.00 6.70 1.73
N ALA A 21 5.56 7.34 2.83
CA ALA A 21 4.22 7.30 3.41
C ALA A 21 3.16 8.25 2.78
N TYR A 22 3.55 9.07 1.82
CA TYR A 22 2.71 10.14 1.27
C TYR A 22 1.61 9.60 0.35
N PRO A 23 0.48 10.30 0.22
CA PRO A 23 -0.48 10.01 -0.84
C PRO A 23 0.17 10.34 -2.20
N GLU A 24 0.55 9.31 -2.94
CA GLU A 24 1.13 9.44 -4.27
C GLU A 24 0.14 9.03 -5.35
N ASN A 25 0.26 9.63 -6.53
CA ASN A 25 -0.52 9.20 -7.67
C ASN A 25 0.15 7.98 -8.29
N THR A 26 -0.54 6.84 -8.26
CA THR A 26 -0.05 5.61 -8.87
C THR A 26 -1.11 4.95 -9.72
N LEU A 27 -0.67 4.19 -10.72
CA LEU A 27 -1.51 3.36 -11.57
C LEU A 27 -0.69 2.16 -12.00
N GLY A 28 -1.30 0.98 -11.98
CA GLY A 28 -0.62 -0.23 -12.40
C GLY A 28 -1.44 -1.48 -12.27
N ILE A 29 -0.73 -2.60 -12.32
CA ILE A 29 -1.29 -3.94 -12.31
C ILE A 29 -0.68 -4.75 -11.17
N GLY A 30 -1.52 -5.52 -10.49
CA GLY A 30 -1.14 -6.52 -9.51
C GLY A 30 -1.44 -7.93 -10.00
N TYR A 31 -0.67 -8.91 -9.54
CA TYR A 31 -0.94 -10.33 -9.76
C TYR A 31 -0.90 -11.10 -8.44
N ALA A 32 -2.02 -11.73 -8.10
CA ALA A 32 -2.17 -12.60 -6.95
C ALA A 32 -2.35 -14.05 -7.45
N PRO A 33 -1.49 -15.01 -7.08
CA PRO A 33 -1.54 -16.38 -7.63
C PRO A 33 -2.86 -17.14 -7.40
N ASP A 34 -3.61 -16.76 -6.37
CA ASP A 34 -4.90 -17.37 -5.96
C ASP A 34 -6.13 -16.69 -6.55
N LYS A 35 -6.01 -15.42 -6.98
CA LYS A 35 -7.14 -14.58 -7.44
C LYS A 35 -7.04 -14.15 -8.91
N GLY A 36 -5.84 -13.87 -9.40
CA GLY A 36 -5.59 -13.38 -10.76
C GLY A 36 -5.05 -11.95 -10.80
N ILE A 37 -5.44 -11.19 -11.83
CA ILE A 37 -4.92 -9.84 -12.11
C ILE A 37 -5.80 -8.80 -11.42
N TYR A 38 -5.17 -7.82 -10.78
CA TYR A 38 -5.80 -6.64 -10.24
C TYR A 38 -5.38 -5.40 -11.03
N LEU A 39 -6.31 -4.48 -11.31
CA LEU A 39 -5.96 -3.08 -11.59
C LEU A 39 -5.84 -2.36 -10.25
N GLN A 40 -4.81 -1.53 -10.08
CA GLN A 40 -4.65 -0.73 -8.87
C GLN A 40 -4.17 0.67 -9.18
N GLY A 41 -4.52 1.61 -8.31
CA GLY A 41 -4.01 2.97 -8.37
C GLY A 41 -4.25 3.71 -7.06
N SER A 42 -3.53 4.80 -6.87
CA SER A 42 -3.70 5.69 -5.72
C SER A 42 -3.68 7.14 -6.19
N ALA A 43 -4.20 8.05 -5.36
CA ALA A 43 -4.13 9.48 -5.60
C ALA A 43 -4.06 10.27 -4.28
N LEU A 44 -3.34 11.40 -4.33
CA LEU A 44 -3.54 12.49 -3.37
C LEU A 44 -4.92 13.11 -3.62
N LEU A 45 -5.73 13.22 -2.58
CA LEU A 45 -7.02 13.90 -2.69
C LEU A 45 -6.80 15.42 -2.51
N PRO A 46 -7.44 16.28 -3.33
CA PRO A 46 -7.27 17.74 -3.26
C PRO A 46 -7.96 18.38 -2.04
N PHE A 47 -8.40 17.58 -1.07
CA PHE A 47 -9.13 18.00 0.12
C PHE A 47 -8.24 17.78 1.35
N SER A 48 -7.74 18.87 1.93
CA SER A 48 -6.94 18.86 3.16
C SER A 48 -7.72 19.49 4.32
N PRO A 49 -8.64 18.75 4.97
CA PRO A 49 -9.39 19.26 6.10
C PRO A 49 -8.43 19.52 7.26
N LEU A 50 -8.46 20.72 7.83
CA LEU A 50 -7.60 21.11 8.96
C LEU A 50 -6.07 20.99 8.67
N GLY A 51 -5.66 20.95 7.39
CA GLY A 51 -4.26 20.75 6.99
C GLY A 51 -3.79 19.29 7.04
N ILE A 52 -4.71 18.33 7.13
CA ILE A 52 -4.41 16.89 7.10
C ILE A 52 -4.29 16.43 5.64
N ASP A 53 -3.22 15.72 5.29
CA ASP A 53 -3.12 15.08 3.97
C ASP A 53 -4.11 13.92 3.87
N THR A 54 -4.86 13.87 2.77
CA THR A 54 -5.80 12.75 2.51
C THR A 54 -5.51 12.08 1.18
N GLY A 55 -5.75 10.77 1.12
CA GLY A 55 -5.45 9.96 -0.04
C GLY A 55 -6.52 8.91 -0.29
N LEU A 56 -6.52 8.36 -1.50
CA LEU A 56 -7.37 7.25 -1.89
C LEU A 56 -6.52 6.20 -2.59
N ASP A 57 -6.51 4.97 -2.07
CA ASP A 57 -6.02 3.79 -2.80
C ASP A 57 -7.22 3.01 -3.32
N MET A 58 -7.20 2.58 -4.58
CA MET A 58 -8.23 1.74 -5.19
C MET A 58 -7.61 0.53 -5.84
N GLN A 59 -8.34 -0.58 -5.82
CA GLN A 59 -8.04 -1.70 -6.71
C GLN A 59 -9.28 -2.50 -7.08
N ALA A 60 -9.25 -3.10 -8.26
CA ALA A 60 -10.32 -3.93 -8.80
C ALA A 60 -9.76 -5.25 -9.35
N LEU A 61 -10.35 -6.38 -8.94
CA LEU A 61 -10.04 -7.71 -9.47
C LEU A 61 -10.61 -7.85 -10.89
N LEU A 62 -9.74 -8.14 -11.87
CA LEU A 62 -10.15 -8.48 -13.23
C LEU A 62 -10.56 -9.95 -13.31
N SER A 63 -11.79 -10.24 -12.91
CA SER A 63 -12.41 -11.57 -13.05
C SER A 63 -13.88 -11.47 -13.48
N GLN A 64 -14.52 -12.62 -13.71
CA GLN A 64 -15.98 -12.69 -13.96
C GLN A 64 -16.82 -12.21 -12.77
N ASN A 65 -16.27 -12.27 -11.56
CA ASN A 65 -16.88 -11.76 -10.33
C ASN A 65 -15.96 -10.65 -9.76
N PRO A 66 -16.11 -9.39 -10.20
CA PRO A 66 -15.20 -8.32 -9.81
C PRO A 66 -15.35 -7.98 -8.32
N GLU A 67 -14.23 -8.04 -7.62
CA GLU A 67 -14.05 -7.48 -6.27
C GLU A 67 -13.44 -6.08 -6.42
N VAL A 68 -13.99 -5.06 -5.77
CA VAL A 68 -13.45 -3.69 -5.80
C VAL A 68 -13.21 -3.20 -4.38
N PHE A 69 -12.08 -2.54 -4.14
CA PHE A 69 -11.78 -1.87 -2.89
C PHE A 69 -11.45 -0.39 -3.11
N ALA A 70 -11.77 0.43 -2.11
CA ALA A 70 -11.34 1.81 -1.97
C ALA A 70 -10.93 2.08 -0.50
N LEU A 71 -9.65 2.36 -0.25
CA LEU A 71 -9.13 2.76 1.05
C LEU A 71 -8.92 4.28 1.05
N PHE A 72 -9.81 5.00 1.73
CA PHE A 72 -9.64 6.42 2.01
C PHE A 72 -8.73 6.59 3.23
N LYS A 73 -7.67 7.39 3.10
CA LYS A 73 -6.66 7.62 4.13
C LYS A 73 -6.70 9.08 4.59
N ALA A 74 -6.58 9.31 5.89
CA ALA A 74 -6.34 10.62 6.48
C ALA A 74 -5.09 10.56 7.37
N ASN A 75 -4.04 11.29 7.01
CA ASN A 75 -2.73 11.24 7.65
C ASN A 75 -2.68 12.17 8.87
N LEU A 76 -3.08 11.66 10.04
CA LEU A 76 -3.24 12.47 11.26
C LEU A 76 -1.91 12.95 11.85
N PHE A 77 -0.85 12.15 11.71
CA PHE A 77 0.47 12.41 12.26
C PHE A 77 1.55 12.17 11.18
N PRO A 78 1.75 13.12 10.25
CA PRO A 78 2.89 13.11 9.34
C PRO A 78 4.21 13.33 10.09
N GLY A 79 5.30 12.75 9.61
CA GLY A 79 6.66 13.09 10.05
C GLY A 79 7.03 12.67 11.48
N LEU A 80 6.41 11.61 12.01
CA LEU A 80 6.92 10.94 13.21
C LEU A 80 8.29 10.30 12.89
N VAL A 81 9.12 10.08 13.91
CA VAL A 81 10.42 9.38 13.76
C VAL A 81 10.47 8.18 14.69
N LEU A 82 10.73 7.01 14.12
CA LEU A 82 10.87 5.74 14.84
C LEU A 82 12.19 5.09 14.43
N MET A 83 13.15 4.96 15.36
CA MET A 83 14.46 4.36 15.09
C MET A 83 15.17 5.02 13.88
N ASP A 84 15.20 6.35 13.87
CA ASP A 84 15.77 7.21 12.80
C ASP A 84 15.06 7.13 11.43
N LEU A 85 13.91 6.44 11.35
CA LEU A 85 13.08 6.32 10.15
C LEU A 85 11.82 7.18 10.23
N TYR A 86 11.46 7.83 9.13
CA TYR A 86 10.21 8.59 9.06
C TYR A 86 9.00 7.66 9.07
N THR A 87 7.99 8.05 9.83
CA THR A 87 6.78 7.28 10.08
C THR A 87 5.56 8.19 9.95
N SER A 88 4.45 7.65 9.46
CA SER A 88 3.15 8.29 9.52
C SER A 88 2.13 7.40 10.23
N VAL A 89 1.18 8.04 10.91
CA VAL A 89 0.02 7.37 11.51
C VAL A 89 -1.24 8.13 11.13
N GLY A 90 -2.23 7.41 10.62
CA GLY A 90 -3.49 7.96 10.15
C GLY A 90 -4.67 7.02 10.37
N LEU A 91 -5.81 7.39 9.81
CA LEU A 91 -7.02 6.57 9.78
C LEU A 91 -7.34 6.14 8.35
N GLY A 92 -7.79 4.89 8.20
CA GLY A 92 -8.20 4.28 6.95
C GLY A 92 -9.66 3.83 7.00
N LEU A 93 -10.46 4.29 6.04
CA LEU A 93 -11.80 3.79 5.75
C LEU A 93 -11.73 2.89 4.50
N ASP A 94 -11.79 1.58 4.71
CA ASP A 94 -11.78 0.55 3.66
C ASP A 94 -13.23 0.21 3.26
N LEU A 95 -13.59 0.58 2.03
CA LEU A 95 -14.87 0.28 1.39
C LEU A 95 -14.68 -0.84 0.35
N ARG A 96 -15.58 -1.83 0.38
CA ARG A 96 -15.47 -3.04 -0.45
C ARG A 96 -16.76 -3.35 -1.20
N TYR A 97 -16.59 -3.93 -2.39
CA TYR A 97 -17.63 -4.55 -3.19
C TYR A 97 -17.29 -6.03 -3.42
N PRO A 98 -18.21 -6.98 -3.14
CA PRO A 98 -19.54 -6.78 -2.54
C PRO A 98 -19.46 -6.23 -1.10
N PHE A 99 -20.51 -5.51 -0.70
CA PHE A 99 -20.56 -4.59 0.45
C PHE A 99 -19.75 -5.00 1.70
N GLY A 100 -18.69 -4.23 1.98
CA GLY A 100 -17.96 -4.24 3.24
C GLY A 100 -17.47 -2.83 3.61
N VAL A 101 -17.40 -2.52 4.90
CA VAL A 101 -16.94 -1.23 5.43
C VAL A 101 -16.11 -1.48 6.69
N HIS A 102 -14.87 -1.01 6.72
CA HIS A 102 -13.97 -1.13 7.88
C HIS A 102 -13.29 0.21 8.19
N LEU A 103 -13.07 0.47 9.47
CA LEU A 103 -12.39 1.67 9.97
C LEU A 103 -11.28 1.25 10.94
N GLY A 104 -10.11 1.88 10.81
CA GLY A 104 -9.02 1.68 11.76
C GLY A 104 -7.73 2.39 11.39
N PRO A 105 -6.64 2.20 12.16
CA PRO A 105 -5.36 2.81 11.90
C PRO A 105 -4.74 2.37 10.56
N VAL A 106 -4.14 3.34 9.88
CA VAL A 106 -3.13 3.13 8.84
C VAL A 106 -1.80 3.61 9.42
N VAL A 107 -0.73 2.84 9.22
CA VAL A 107 0.63 3.26 9.54
C VAL A 107 1.50 3.09 8.30
N SER A 108 2.51 3.94 8.17
CA SER A 108 3.55 3.75 7.16
C SER A 108 4.92 4.13 7.72
N LEU A 109 5.95 3.42 7.30
CA LEU A 109 7.34 3.55 7.73
C LEU A 109 8.23 3.60 6.49
N GLU A 110 8.95 4.70 6.32
CA GLU A 110 9.92 4.91 5.25
C GLU A 110 11.24 4.26 5.70
N VAL A 111 11.74 3.22 4.99
CA VAL A 111 13.04 2.59 5.31
C VAL A 111 14.15 3.22 4.43
N PRO A 112 15.39 2.67 4.29
CA PRO A 112 16.36 3.11 3.26
C PRO A 112 16.09 2.36 1.95
N GLY A 113 14.85 2.48 1.53
CA GLY A 113 14.19 1.40 0.85
C GLY A 113 12.72 1.70 0.68
N GLY A 114 11.89 0.67 0.70
CA GLY A 114 10.48 0.90 0.45
C GLY A 114 9.76 1.78 1.49
N ALA A 115 8.49 1.99 1.22
CA ALA A 115 7.52 2.21 2.28
C ALA A 115 7.07 0.84 2.74
N LEU A 116 7.17 0.58 4.04
CA LEU A 116 6.33 -0.41 4.69
C LEU A 116 5.02 0.28 5.06
N SER A 117 3.90 -0.28 4.66
CA SER A 117 2.57 0.20 5.04
C SER A 117 1.78 -0.91 5.69
N ALA A 118 0.94 -0.56 6.67
CA ALA A 118 0.00 -1.50 7.27
C ALA A 118 -1.33 -0.83 7.61
N TYR A 119 -2.40 -1.60 7.47
CA TYR A 119 -3.76 -1.25 7.84
C TYR A 119 -4.32 -2.36 8.73
N GLY A 120 -5.05 -1.97 9.77
CA GLY A 120 -5.90 -2.87 10.54
C GLY A 120 -7.21 -2.17 10.86
N GLY A 121 -8.34 -2.77 10.52
CA GLY A 121 -9.66 -2.15 10.64
C GLY A 121 -10.72 -3.09 11.18
N GLY A 122 -11.52 -2.59 12.11
CA GLY A 122 -12.75 -3.27 12.55
C GLY A 122 -13.93 -2.80 11.70
N GLY A 123 -14.85 -3.70 11.37
CA GLY A 123 -15.97 -3.33 10.51
C GLY A 123 -17.00 -4.42 10.27
N TYR A 124 -17.70 -4.28 9.15
CA TYR A 124 -18.76 -5.18 8.73
C TYR A 124 -18.56 -5.62 7.29
N GLN A 125 -18.57 -6.94 7.06
CA GLN A 125 -18.64 -7.58 5.75
C GLN A 125 -19.34 -8.93 5.93
N SER A 126 -20.65 -8.98 5.65
CA SER A 126 -21.52 -10.15 5.92
C SER A 126 -21.53 -10.64 7.38
N GLY A 127 -21.17 -9.76 8.33
CA GLY A 127 -20.92 -10.05 9.74
C GLY A 127 -19.85 -9.12 10.29
N PHE A 128 -19.53 -9.21 11.58
CA PHE A 128 -18.36 -8.51 12.13
C PHE A 128 -17.09 -9.05 11.48
N HIS A 129 -16.23 -8.17 10.99
CA HIS A 129 -15.04 -8.53 10.24
C HIS A 129 -13.84 -7.66 10.64
N LEU A 130 -12.65 -8.29 10.67
CA LEU A 130 -11.37 -7.64 10.90
C LEU A 130 -10.59 -7.60 9.59
N ALA A 131 -10.58 -6.45 8.94
CA ALA A 131 -9.78 -6.20 7.75
C ALA A 131 -8.33 -5.92 8.14
N TRP A 132 -7.39 -6.39 7.32
CA TRP A 132 -5.97 -6.05 7.48
C TRP A 132 -5.26 -6.05 6.13
N GLY A 133 -4.24 -5.22 6.02
CA GLY A 133 -3.33 -5.19 4.87
C GLY A 133 -1.92 -4.85 5.32
N ALA A 134 -0.92 -5.41 4.66
CA ALA A 134 0.47 -5.06 4.81
C ALA A 134 1.12 -4.98 3.42
N GLY A 135 1.87 -3.92 3.15
CA GLY A 135 2.54 -3.68 1.88
C GLY A 135 4.00 -3.27 2.07
N PHE A 136 4.84 -3.71 1.14
CA PHE A 136 6.18 -3.18 0.93
C PHE A 136 6.27 -2.70 -0.51
N ARG A 137 6.57 -1.42 -0.72
CA ARG A 137 6.67 -0.81 -2.06
C ARG A 137 8.08 -0.31 -2.29
N LEU A 138 8.77 -0.83 -3.31
CA LEU A 138 10.13 -0.48 -3.74
C LEU A 138 10.07 0.54 -4.89
N TYR A 139 10.72 1.70 -4.78
CA TYR A 139 10.83 2.65 -5.90
C TYR A 139 12.05 2.43 -6.77
N LEU A 140 11.81 2.63 -8.06
CA LEU A 140 12.73 2.45 -9.19
C LEU A 140 12.58 3.60 -10.21
N GLU A 141 11.93 4.71 -9.82
CA GLU A 141 11.65 5.97 -10.55
C GLU A 141 11.67 5.91 -12.10
N PRO A 142 10.51 6.04 -12.80
CA PRO A 142 9.16 6.37 -12.32
C PRO A 142 8.30 5.14 -12.01
N LEU A 143 8.93 3.97 -11.81
CA LEU A 143 8.23 2.72 -11.52
C LEU A 143 8.35 2.35 -10.04
N ALA A 144 7.39 1.59 -9.54
CA ALA A 144 7.49 0.90 -8.27
C ALA A 144 7.12 -0.58 -8.38
N LEU A 145 7.80 -1.42 -7.60
CA LEU A 145 7.41 -2.81 -7.37
C LEU A 145 6.80 -2.92 -5.97
N GLU A 146 5.56 -3.39 -5.87
CA GLU A 146 4.87 -3.55 -4.59
C GLU A 146 4.63 -5.03 -4.31
N VAL A 147 4.91 -5.47 -3.10
CA VAL A 147 4.50 -6.77 -2.56
C VAL A 147 3.54 -6.49 -1.42
N SER A 148 2.33 -7.02 -1.47
CA SER A 148 1.36 -6.89 -0.37
C SER A 148 0.67 -8.20 -0.02
N ALA A 149 0.16 -8.26 1.19
CA ALA A 149 -0.70 -9.32 1.71
C ALA A 149 -1.88 -8.66 2.44
N SER A 150 -3.05 -9.31 2.44
CA SER A 150 -4.24 -8.81 3.13
C SER A 150 -5.16 -9.96 3.54
N ASP A 151 -6.24 -9.65 4.25
CA ASP A 151 -7.33 -10.60 4.47
C ASP A 151 -8.01 -11.11 3.17
N ARG A 152 -7.74 -10.47 2.03
CA ARG A 152 -8.36 -10.73 0.72
C ARG A 152 -7.51 -11.61 -0.20
N TYR A 153 -6.18 -11.58 0.00
CA TYR A 153 -5.18 -12.33 -0.78
C TYR A 153 -3.93 -12.53 0.08
N PRO A 154 -3.32 -13.74 0.09
CA PRO A 154 -2.13 -14.02 0.88
C PRO A 154 -0.88 -13.35 0.30
N PHE A 155 -0.88 -13.04 -0.99
CA PHE A 155 0.24 -12.42 -1.70
C PHE A 155 -0.23 -11.75 -3.00
N LEU A 156 0.20 -10.51 -3.23
CA LEU A 156 0.02 -9.74 -4.46
C LEU A 156 1.37 -9.11 -4.83
N LEU A 157 1.83 -9.33 -6.06
CA LEU A 157 2.98 -8.61 -6.65
C LEU A 157 2.47 -7.63 -7.69
N SER A 158 2.82 -6.35 -7.55
CA SER A 158 2.35 -5.29 -8.43
C SER A 158 3.47 -4.47 -9.03
N LEU A 159 3.23 -4.00 -10.25
CA LEU A 159 4.05 -3.02 -10.95
C LEU A 159 3.24 -1.74 -11.11
N LEU A 160 3.77 -0.64 -10.59
CA LEU A 160 3.13 0.68 -10.57
C LEU A 160 3.95 1.69 -11.36
N TYR A 161 3.26 2.64 -11.97
CA TYR A 161 3.80 3.89 -12.47
C TYR A 161 3.45 5.01 -11.48
N LEU A 162 4.40 5.90 -11.22
CA LEU A 162 4.34 7.02 -10.26
C LEU A 162 4.30 8.37 -11.03
N TRP A 163 3.49 9.34 -10.59
CA TRP A 163 3.49 10.72 -11.12
C TRP A 163 2.98 11.81 -10.16
#